data_AF-A0A7S2LMT3-F1
#
_entry.id   AF-A0A7S2LMT3-F1
#
_cell.length_a   1.000
_cell.length_b   1.000
_cell.length_c   1.000
_cell.angle_alpha   90.00
_cell.angle_beta   90.00
_cell.angle_gamma   90.00
#
_symmetry.space_group_name_H-M   'P 1'
#
loop_
_entity.id
_entity.type
_entity.pdbx_description
1 polymer ?
#
loop_
_entity_poly.entity_id
_entity_poly.type
_entity_poly.pdbx_seq_one_letter_code
_entity_poly.pdbx_strand_id
1 'polypeptide(L)'
;WLHVVLWVYVWGAVLVLHRVTPVFLNVFLAWMKEAMEAAGLSFAAISGVTFAAGMLLFMLPPVPGPPIYLFAGFVLPDRCPWGFWWGTAYCILLCFVMKLAACAVQQQLVGGCLSGSLWVRQTCGVHTPLMRAIERVLRQPGLSFGKVMILCGGPDWPTSVLAGILRISLLQCLLGTCPVVASV
;
A
#
# COMPACT_ATOMS: atom_id res chain seq x y z
N TRP A 1 -12.95 22.39 32.61
CA TRP A 1 -12.38 21.27 33.39
C TRP A 1 -12.64 19.91 32.75
N LEU A 2 -13.89 19.46 32.57
CA LEU A 2 -14.22 18.17 31.91
C LEU A 2 -13.57 17.98 30.53
N HIS A 3 -13.57 19.01 29.68
CA HIS A 3 -12.93 18.95 28.36
C HIS A 3 -11.41 18.73 28.43
N VAL A 4 -10.73 19.34 29.40
CA VAL A 4 -9.27 19.19 29.58
C VAL A 4 -8.94 17.78 30.06
N VAL A 5 -9.71 17.24 31.00
CA VAL A 5 -9.53 15.86 31.50
C VAL A 5 -9.77 14.83 30.40
N LEU A 6 -10.76 15.03 29.53
CA LEU A 6 -11.01 14.17 28.39
C LEU A 6 -9.80 14.13 27.44
N TRP A 7 -9.25 15.29 27.06
CA TRP A 7 -8.09 15.35 26.17
C TRP A 7 -6.84 14.75 26.81
N VAL A 8 -6.63 14.93 28.11
CA VAL A 8 -5.52 14.28 28.84
C VAL A 8 -5.67 12.75 28.82
N TYR A 9 -6.90 12.24 28.99
CA TYR A 9 -7.17 10.79 28.90
C TYR A 9 -6.94 10.24 27.49
N VAL A 10 -7.36 10.97 26.45
CA VAL A 10 -7.11 10.61 25.05
C VAL A 10 -5.61 10.56 24.74
N TRP A 11 -4.86 11.60 25.12
CA TRP A 11 -3.40 11.62 24.92
C TRP A 11 -2.69 10.54 25.73
N GLY A 12 -3.12 10.29 26.96
CA GLY A 12 -2.62 9.19 27.78
C GLY A 12 -2.85 7.83 27.12
N ALA A 13 -4.06 7.58 26.60
CA ALA A 13 -4.39 6.36 25.89
C ALA A 13 -3.55 6.21 24.60
N VAL A 14 -3.36 7.29 23.84
CA VAL A 14 -2.50 7.29 22.63
C VAL A 14 -1.05 6.96 22.98
N LEU A 15 -0.50 7.52 24.06
CA LEU A 15 0.86 7.23 24.50
C LEU A 15 1.03 5.77 24.94
N VAL A 16 0.05 5.22 25.68
CA VAL A 16 0.04 3.81 26.08
C VAL A 16 -0.04 2.91 24.84
N LEU A 17 -0.97 3.18 23.91
CA LEU A 17 -1.09 2.47 22.64
C LEU A 17 0.22 2.52 21.85
N HIS A 18 0.84 3.69 21.72
CA HIS A 18 2.10 3.86 21.01
C HIS A 18 3.24 3.05 21.64
N ARG A 19 3.22 2.83 22.96
CA ARG A 19 4.26 2.05 23.66
C ARG A 19 4.01 0.55 23.68
N VAL A 20 2.75 0.15 23.71
CA VAL A 20 2.34 -1.26 23.78
C VAL A 20 2.32 -1.91 22.39
N THR A 21 1.88 -1.19 21.36
CA THR A 21 1.82 -1.68 19.96
C THR A 21 3.15 -2.26 19.45
N PRO A 22 4.32 -1.60 19.60
CA PRO A 22 5.58 -2.16 19.10
C PRO A 22 6.00 -3.46 19.81
N VAL A 23 5.63 -3.64 21.08
CA VAL A 23 5.92 -4.89 21.81
C VAL A 23 5.12 -6.05 21.21
N PHE A 24 3.81 -5.86 21.01
CA PHE A 24 2.97 -6.88 20.38
C PHE A 24 3.37 -7.13 18.93
N LEU A 25 3.75 -6.09 18.18
CA LEU A 25 4.24 -6.25 16.82
C LEU A 25 5.49 -7.12 16.79
N ASN A 26 6.47 -6.88 17.68
CA ASN A 26 7.69 -7.69 17.74
C ASN A 26 7.39 -9.15 18.08
N VAL A 27 6.48 -9.42 19.01
CA VAL A 27 6.06 -10.80 19.36
C VAL A 27 5.38 -11.48 18.17
N PHE A 28 4.47 -10.77 17.50
CA PHE A 28 3.80 -11.29 16.31
C PHE A 28 4.79 -11.59 15.17
N LEU A 29 5.72 -10.67 14.91
CA LEU A 29 6.75 -10.83 13.90
C LEU A 29 7.71 -12.00 14.22
N ALA A 30 8.06 -12.20 15.50
CA ALA A 30 8.88 -13.32 15.95
C ALA A 30 8.16 -14.66 15.73
N TRP A 31 6.90 -14.78 16.15
CA TRP A 31 6.08 -15.98 15.91
C TRP A 31 5.97 -16.32 14.42
N MET A 32 5.76 -15.30 13.60
CA MET A 32 5.61 -15.45 12.16
C MET A 32 6.94 -15.85 11.49
N LYS A 33 8.09 -15.34 11.99
CA LYS A 33 9.42 -15.78 11.58
C LYS A 33 9.64 -17.28 11.88
N GLU A 34 9.28 -17.73 13.08
CA GLU A 34 9.32 -19.15 13.47
C GLU A 34 8.41 -20.01 12.59
N ALA A 35 7.19 -19.57 12.32
CA ALA A 35 6.26 -20.27 11.43
C ALA A 35 6.82 -20.43 10.00
N MET A 36 7.53 -19.42 9.50
CA MET A 36 8.19 -19.48 8.18
C MET A 36 9.46 -20.35 8.19
N GLU A 37 10.19 -20.39 9.31
CA GLU A 37 11.34 -21.29 9.52
C GLU A 37 10.91 -22.75 9.58
N ALA A 38 9.83 -23.05 10.31
CA ALA A 38 9.24 -24.39 10.39
C ALA A 38 8.76 -24.90 9.02
N ALA A 39 8.36 -24.00 8.12
CA ALA A 39 7.95 -24.33 6.76
C ALA A 39 9.13 -24.59 5.79
N GLY A 40 10.39 -24.36 6.19
CA GLY A 40 11.58 -24.64 5.37
C GLY A 40 11.64 -23.87 4.04
N LEU A 41 10.98 -22.71 3.96
CA LEU A 41 10.82 -21.97 2.70
C LEU A 41 12.13 -21.33 2.24
N SER A 42 12.45 -21.51 0.96
CA SER A 42 13.58 -20.82 0.33
C SER A 42 13.33 -19.31 0.26
N PHE A 43 14.41 -18.52 0.18
CA PHE A 43 14.31 -17.05 0.03
C PHE A 43 13.41 -16.63 -1.14
N ALA A 44 13.47 -17.35 -2.26
CA ALA A 44 12.61 -17.11 -3.42
C ALA A 44 11.14 -17.44 -3.16
N ALA A 45 10.85 -18.48 -2.37
CA ALA A 45 9.47 -18.79 -1.98
C ALA A 45 8.91 -17.71 -1.05
N ILE A 46 9.73 -17.21 -0.11
CA ILE A 46 9.35 -16.11 0.80
C ILE A 46 9.04 -14.83 0.00
N SER A 47 9.88 -14.46 -0.96
CA SER A 47 9.62 -13.29 -1.81
C SER A 47 8.39 -13.46 -2.68
N GLY A 48 8.18 -14.64 -3.25
CA GLY A 48 6.98 -14.97 -4.03
C GLY A 48 5.69 -14.90 -3.21
N VAL A 49 5.68 -15.46 -2.00
CA VAL A 49 4.52 -15.39 -1.09
C VAL A 49 4.27 -13.95 -0.64
N THR A 50 5.33 -13.19 -0.33
CA THR A 50 5.21 -11.77 0.05
C THR A 50 4.58 -10.95 -1.07
N PHE A 51 5.04 -11.16 -2.31
CA PHE A 51 4.49 -10.51 -3.48
C PHE A 51 3.02 -10.89 -3.72
N ALA A 52 2.70 -12.19 -3.67
CA ALA A 52 1.33 -12.67 -3.88
C ALA A 52 0.37 -12.15 -2.79
N ALA A 53 0.78 -12.21 -1.52
CA ALA A 53 0.00 -11.69 -0.40
C ALA A 53 -0.21 -10.16 -0.55
N GLY A 54 0.84 -9.41 -0.89
CA GLY A 54 0.70 -7.97 -1.12
C GLY A 54 -0.24 -7.65 -2.28
N MET A 55 -0.13 -8.37 -3.40
CA MET A 55 -1.07 -8.22 -4.52
C MET A 55 -2.52 -8.46 -4.09
N LEU A 56 -2.78 -9.50 -3.29
CA LEU A 56 -4.12 -9.78 -2.76
C LEU A 56 -4.61 -8.65 -1.84
N LEU A 57 -3.77 -8.18 -0.90
CA LEU A 57 -4.11 -7.10 0.02
C LEU A 57 -4.41 -5.81 -0.74
N PHE A 58 -3.63 -5.47 -1.78
CA PHE A 58 -3.90 -4.30 -2.62
C PHE A 58 -5.16 -4.43 -3.47
N MET A 59 -5.64 -5.64 -3.77
CA MET A 59 -6.93 -5.79 -4.48
C MET A 59 -8.14 -5.56 -3.54
N LEU A 60 -7.94 -5.66 -2.22
CA LEU A 60 -9.00 -5.50 -1.24
C LEU A 60 -9.18 -4.01 -0.88
N PRO A 61 -10.36 -3.42 -1.14
CA PRO A 61 -10.63 -2.00 -0.85
C PRO A 61 -10.37 -1.54 0.60
N PRO A 62 -10.70 -2.33 1.66
CA PRO A 62 -10.60 -1.87 3.04
C PRO A 62 -9.21 -2.03 3.65
N VAL A 63 -8.26 -2.69 2.96
CA VAL A 63 -7.00 -3.08 3.56
C VAL A 63 -5.92 -2.03 3.29
N PRO A 64 -5.29 -1.46 4.33
CA PRO A 64 -4.19 -0.52 4.15
C PRO A 64 -2.94 -1.26 3.65
N GLY A 65 -2.21 -0.66 2.70
CA GLY A 65 -0.95 -1.19 2.15
C GLY A 65 0.29 -1.17 3.07
N PRO A 66 0.49 -0.20 3.98
CA PRO A 66 1.71 -0.12 4.80
C PRO A 66 2.13 -1.41 5.56
N PRO A 67 1.22 -2.21 6.14
CA PRO A 67 1.58 -3.44 6.84
C PRO A 67 2.37 -4.45 5.99
N ILE A 68 2.07 -4.61 4.69
CA ILE A 68 2.82 -5.57 3.86
C ILE A 68 4.24 -5.10 3.56
N TYR A 69 4.45 -3.80 3.40
CA TYR A 69 5.77 -3.22 3.20
C TYR A 69 6.64 -3.34 4.46
N LEU A 70 6.05 -3.11 5.63
CA LEU A 70 6.73 -3.32 6.91
C LEU A 70 7.10 -4.79 7.08
N PHE A 71 6.16 -5.70 6.84
CA PHE A 71 6.43 -7.14 6.85
C PHE A 71 7.59 -7.51 5.92
N ALA A 72 7.56 -7.04 4.67
CA ALA A 72 8.60 -7.34 3.68
C ALA A 72 9.97 -6.82 4.14
N GLY A 73 10.01 -5.61 4.68
CA GLY A 73 11.21 -4.96 5.20
C GLY A 73 11.82 -5.65 6.43
N PHE A 74 11.03 -6.37 7.23
CA PHE A 74 11.55 -7.17 8.32
C PHE A 74 12.04 -8.54 7.86
N VAL A 75 11.30 -9.22 6.98
CA VAL A 75 11.55 -10.63 6.65
C VAL A 75 12.61 -10.80 5.57
N LEU A 76 12.60 -9.99 4.51
CA LEU A 76 13.48 -10.18 3.35
C LEU A 76 14.95 -9.84 3.66
N PRO A 77 15.28 -8.73 4.34
CA PRO A 77 16.67 -8.41 4.65
C PRO A 77 17.34 -9.41 5.60
N ASP A 78 16.60 -9.95 6.56
CA ASP A 78 17.10 -10.91 7.55
C ASP A 78 17.38 -12.30 6.94
N ARG A 79 16.62 -12.69 5.91
CA ARG A 79 16.72 -14.01 5.26
C ARG A 79 17.56 -14.02 3.98
N CYS A 80 18.11 -12.87 3.57
CA CYS A 80 18.87 -12.79 2.33
C CYS A 80 20.25 -13.46 2.49
N PRO A 81 20.60 -14.46 1.65
CA PRO A 81 21.89 -15.15 1.74
C PRO A 81 23.08 -14.24 1.39
N TRP A 82 22.83 -13.13 0.70
CA TRP A 82 23.84 -12.17 0.28
C TRP A 82 24.09 -11.07 1.33
N GLY A 83 23.42 -11.15 2.48
CA GLY A 83 23.56 -10.19 3.57
C GLY A 83 22.49 -9.10 3.58
N PHE A 84 22.43 -8.38 4.70
CA PHE A 84 21.36 -7.44 5.02
C PHE A 84 21.17 -6.32 3.99
N TRP A 85 22.26 -5.71 3.52
CA TRP A 85 22.18 -4.59 2.57
C TRP A 85 21.63 -5.02 1.21
N TRP A 86 22.06 -6.19 0.72
CA TRP A 86 21.52 -6.76 -0.52
C TRP A 86 20.06 -7.18 -0.36
N GLY A 87 19.70 -7.75 0.78
CA GLY A 87 18.31 -8.06 1.10
C GLY A 87 17.42 -6.82 1.21
N THR A 88 17.96 -5.70 1.72
CA THR A 88 17.26 -4.41 1.79
C THR A 88 17.04 -3.83 0.40
N ALA A 89 18.07 -3.78 -0.45
CA ALA A 89 17.93 -3.33 -1.82
C ALA A 89 16.92 -4.19 -2.62
N TYR A 90 16.97 -5.51 -2.44
CA TYR A 90 16.01 -6.44 -3.03
C TYR A 90 14.59 -6.19 -2.52
N CYS A 91 14.41 -5.96 -1.21
CA CYS A 91 13.12 -5.65 -0.63
C CYS A 91 12.52 -4.37 -1.21
N ILE A 92 13.30 -3.29 -1.33
CA ILE A 92 12.86 -2.03 -1.94
C ILE A 92 12.39 -2.28 -3.38
N LEU A 93 13.19 -3.00 -4.17
CA LEU A 93 12.85 -3.33 -5.56
C LEU A 93 11.57 -4.18 -5.64
N LEU A 94 11.44 -5.22 -4.80
CA LEU A 94 10.26 -6.08 -4.76
C LEU A 94 9.01 -5.27 -4.42
N CYS A 95 9.09 -4.42 -3.39
CA CYS A 95 7.97 -3.58 -2.95
C CYS A 95 7.58 -2.56 -4.02
N PHE A 96 8.57 -1.98 -4.71
CA PHE A 96 8.35 -1.07 -5.82
C PHE A 96 7.64 -1.74 -6.99
N VAL A 97 8.11 -2.90 -7.43
CA VAL A 97 7.49 -3.67 -8.51
C VAL A 97 6.08 -4.10 -8.12
N MET A 98 5.89 -4.57 -6.88
CA MET A 98 4.58 -4.92 -6.33
C MET A 98 3.61 -3.74 -6.36
N LYS A 99 4.06 -2.55 -5.99
CA LYS A 99 3.28 -1.31 -6.02
C LYS A 99 2.83 -0.97 -7.44
N LEU A 100 3.74 -0.97 -8.41
CA LEU A 100 3.42 -0.69 -9.80
C LEU A 100 2.49 -1.75 -10.40
N ALA A 101 2.72 -3.03 -10.10
CA ALA A 101 1.87 -4.13 -10.53
C ALA A 101 0.45 -4.00 -9.95
N ALA A 102 0.33 -3.69 -8.66
CA ALA A 102 -0.96 -3.45 -8.01
C ALA A 102 -1.72 -2.29 -8.68
N CYS A 103 -1.06 -1.15 -8.93
CA CYS A 103 -1.67 -0.02 -9.63
C CYS A 103 -2.15 -0.41 -11.04
N ALA A 104 -1.35 -1.17 -11.79
CA ALA A 104 -1.70 -1.61 -13.14
C ALA A 104 -2.91 -2.55 -13.13
N VAL A 105 -2.93 -3.53 -12.22
CA VAL A 105 -4.03 -4.49 -12.09
C VAL A 105 -5.32 -3.80 -11.63
N GLN A 106 -5.24 -2.92 -10.62
CA GLN A 106 -6.38 -2.11 -10.17
C GLN A 106 -6.94 -1.24 -11.29
N GLN A 107 -6.07 -0.59 -12.07
CA GLN A 107 -6.47 0.31 -13.15
C GLN A 107 -7.11 -0.46 -14.32
N GLN A 108 -6.50 -1.55 -14.77
CA GLN A 108 -6.95 -2.27 -15.96
C GLN A 108 -8.10 -3.23 -15.66
N LEU A 109 -7.94 -4.12 -14.66
CA LEU A 109 -8.93 -5.15 -14.38
C LEU A 109 -10.15 -4.58 -13.66
N VAL A 110 -9.95 -3.79 -12.61
CA VAL A 110 -11.06 -3.29 -11.80
C VAL A 110 -11.61 -1.99 -12.41
N GLY A 111 -10.76 -0.98 -12.55
CA GLY A 111 -11.16 0.32 -13.07
C GLY A 111 -11.58 0.30 -14.53
N GLY A 112 -10.93 -0.53 -15.37
CA GLY A 112 -11.25 -0.67 -16.79
C GLY A 112 -12.40 -1.65 -17.04
N CYS A 113 -12.17 -2.95 -16.81
CA CYS A 113 -13.14 -3.99 -17.16
C CYS A 113 -14.43 -3.91 -16.32
N LEU A 114 -14.33 -3.58 -15.03
CA LEU A 114 -15.51 -3.49 -14.13
C LEU A 114 -16.04 -2.06 -13.99
N SER A 115 -15.66 -1.14 -14.88
CA SER A 115 -16.11 0.26 -14.87
C SER A 115 -17.63 0.42 -14.94
N GLY A 116 -18.37 -0.54 -15.48
CA GLY A 116 -19.84 -0.53 -15.56
C GLY A 116 -20.55 -0.94 -14.26
N SER A 117 -19.85 -1.57 -13.32
CA SER A 117 -20.44 -2.05 -12.07
C SER A 117 -20.73 -0.90 -11.11
N LEU A 118 -22.00 -0.77 -10.68
CA LEU A 118 -22.40 0.21 -9.67
C LEU A 118 -21.69 -0.05 -8.34
N TRP A 119 -21.46 -1.31 -7.97
CA TRP A 119 -20.74 -1.68 -6.76
C TRP A 119 -19.32 -1.12 -6.76
N VAL A 120 -18.56 -1.31 -7.85
CA VAL A 120 -17.19 -0.78 -7.96
C VAL A 120 -17.17 0.74 -7.89
N ARG A 121 -18.11 1.43 -8.55
CA ARG A 121 -18.23 2.90 -8.50
C ARG A 121 -18.61 3.43 -7.11
N GLN A 122 -19.45 2.70 -6.38
CA GLN A 122 -19.83 3.04 -5.01
C GLN A 122 -18.65 2.83 -4.05
N THR A 123 -17.97 1.69 -4.12
CA THR A 123 -16.79 1.37 -3.30
C THR A 123 -15.63 2.33 -3.56
N CYS A 124 -15.42 2.74 -4.81
CA CYS A 124 -14.43 3.77 -5.16
C CYS A 124 -14.84 5.18 -4.66
N GLY A 125 -16.12 5.38 -4.33
CA GLY A 125 -16.60 6.65 -3.82
C GLY A 125 -16.60 7.75 -4.87
N VAL A 126 -16.81 7.42 -6.15
CA VAL A 126 -16.73 8.38 -7.29
C VAL A 126 -17.69 9.58 -7.12
N HIS A 127 -18.73 9.43 -6.30
CA HIS A 127 -19.71 10.47 -5.98
C HIS A 127 -19.26 11.42 -4.86
N THR A 128 -18.24 11.06 -4.09
CA THR A 128 -17.74 11.87 -2.96
C THR A 128 -16.98 13.11 -3.46
N PRO A 129 -17.04 14.25 -2.74
CA PRO A 129 -16.38 15.48 -3.17
C PRO A 129 -14.85 15.33 -3.30
N LEU A 130 -14.23 14.54 -2.41
CA LEU A 130 -12.79 14.24 -2.47
C LEU A 130 -12.42 13.54 -3.79
N MET A 131 -13.14 12.47 -4.15
CA MET A 131 -12.85 11.73 -5.38
C MET A 131 -13.15 12.56 -6.64
N ARG A 132 -14.14 13.46 -6.59
CA ARG A 132 -14.39 14.42 -7.68
C ARG A 132 -13.30 15.47 -7.82
N ALA A 133 -12.66 15.88 -6.72
CA ALA A 133 -11.48 16.75 -6.77
C ALA A 133 -10.28 16.00 -7.39
N ILE A 134 -10.05 14.75 -6.94
CA ILE A 134 -9.02 13.88 -7.50
C ILE A 134 -9.23 13.65 -9.00
N GLU A 135 -10.47 13.38 -9.43
CA GLU A 135 -10.85 13.23 -10.84
C GLU A 135 -10.43 14.45 -11.67
N ARG A 136 -10.70 15.67 -11.19
CA ARG A 136 -10.33 16.90 -11.91
C ARG A 136 -8.83 17.03 -12.12
N VAL A 137 -8.02 16.67 -11.12
CA VAL A 137 -6.55 16.71 -11.22
C VAL A 137 -6.03 15.60 -12.12
N LEU A 138 -6.58 14.39 -11.98
CA LEU A 138 -6.20 13.23 -12.78
C LEU A 138 -6.47 13.43 -14.28
N ARG A 139 -7.55 14.12 -14.64
CA ARG A 139 -7.93 14.44 -16.04
C ARG A 139 -7.02 15.45 -16.73
N GLN A 140 -6.26 16.26 -16.00
CA GLN A 140 -5.36 17.25 -16.63
C GLN A 140 -4.36 16.54 -17.56
N PRO A 141 -4.01 17.08 -18.74
CA PRO A 141 -3.00 16.47 -19.59
C PRO A 141 -1.61 16.53 -18.91
N GLY A 142 -0.78 15.51 -19.12
CA GLY A 142 0.59 15.45 -18.57
C GLY A 142 0.68 15.13 -17.07
N LEU A 143 1.90 15.14 -16.55
CA LEU A 143 2.23 14.85 -15.15
C LEU A 143 2.46 16.15 -14.38
N SER A 144 1.39 16.72 -13.83
CA SER A 144 1.51 17.84 -12.89
C SER A 144 1.97 17.35 -11.51
N PHE A 145 2.58 18.23 -10.72
CA PHE A 145 2.98 17.93 -9.34
C PHE A 145 1.79 17.40 -8.52
N GLY A 146 0.62 18.04 -8.62
CA GLY A 146 -0.59 17.58 -7.93
C GLY A 146 -1.03 16.16 -8.34
N LYS A 147 -0.86 15.80 -9.62
CA LYS A 147 -1.16 14.45 -10.10
C LYS A 147 -0.20 13.41 -9.50
N VAL A 148 1.10 13.71 -9.46
CA VAL A 148 2.10 12.84 -8.84
C VAL A 148 1.80 12.67 -7.34
N MET A 149 1.47 13.75 -6.64
CA MET A 149 1.11 13.69 -5.21
C MET A 149 -0.12 12.83 -4.95
N ILE A 150 -1.13 12.88 -5.83
CA ILE A 150 -2.31 12.01 -5.73
C ILE A 150 -1.95 10.55 -6.02
N LEU A 151 -1.12 10.28 -7.03
CA LEU A 151 -0.75 8.90 -7.40
C LEU A 151 0.13 8.23 -6.34
N CYS A 152 0.95 9.01 -5.62
CA CYS A 152 1.82 8.50 -4.55
C CYS A 152 1.17 8.52 -3.16
N GLY A 153 0.39 9.57 -2.84
CA GLY A 153 -0.14 9.82 -1.50
C GLY A 153 -1.65 9.65 -1.35
N GLY A 154 -2.37 9.44 -2.46
CA GLY A 154 -3.80 9.16 -2.44
C GLY A 154 -4.10 7.74 -1.94
N PRO A 155 -5.35 7.46 -1.58
CA PRO A 155 -5.77 6.11 -1.24
C PRO A 155 -5.62 5.20 -2.46
N ASP A 156 -4.70 4.23 -2.39
CA ASP A 156 -4.24 3.41 -3.51
C ASP A 156 -5.37 2.81 -4.33
N TRP A 157 -6.21 1.99 -3.70
CA TRP A 157 -7.27 1.26 -4.38
C TRP A 157 -8.24 2.20 -5.12
N PRO A 158 -8.91 3.17 -4.46
CA PRO A 158 -9.86 4.03 -5.16
C PRO A 158 -9.17 4.98 -6.17
N THR A 159 -7.93 5.39 -5.96
CA THR A 159 -7.19 6.25 -6.91
C THR A 159 -6.88 5.50 -8.20
N SER A 160 -6.32 4.29 -8.12
CA SER A 160 -5.99 3.45 -9.28
C SER A 160 -7.26 2.99 -10.02
N VAL A 161 -8.30 2.61 -9.28
CA VAL A 161 -9.60 2.23 -9.86
C VAL A 161 -10.25 3.42 -10.57
N LEU A 162 -10.23 4.62 -9.96
CA LEU A 162 -10.72 5.84 -10.60
C LEU A 162 -9.95 6.13 -11.89
N ALA A 163 -8.61 6.02 -11.88
CA ALA A 163 -7.80 6.21 -13.07
C ALA A 163 -8.20 5.25 -14.22
N GLY A 164 -8.59 4.02 -13.88
CA GLY A 164 -9.12 3.05 -14.83
C GLY A 164 -10.51 3.41 -15.35
N ILE A 165 -11.41 3.83 -14.46
CA ILE A 165 -12.78 4.30 -14.83
C ILE A 165 -12.70 5.49 -15.79
N LEU A 166 -11.73 6.39 -15.54
CA LEU A 166 -11.47 7.57 -16.36
C LEU A 166 -10.71 7.26 -17.66
N ARG A 167 -10.26 6.01 -17.85
CA ARG A 167 -9.43 5.55 -18.98
C ARG A 167 -8.16 6.38 -19.17
N ILE A 168 -7.51 6.75 -18.06
CA ILE A 168 -6.23 7.46 -18.08
C ILE A 168 -5.15 6.49 -18.58
N SER A 169 -4.12 7.03 -19.25
CA SER A 169 -3.02 6.19 -19.74
C SER A 169 -2.28 5.51 -18.58
N LEU A 170 -2.13 4.18 -18.67
CA LEU A 170 -1.46 3.39 -17.64
C LEU A 170 -0.02 3.85 -17.44
N LEU A 171 0.70 4.13 -18.53
CA LEU A 171 2.09 4.57 -18.49
C LEU A 171 2.26 5.87 -17.69
N GLN A 172 1.34 6.82 -17.84
CA GLN A 172 1.36 8.06 -17.06
C GLN A 172 1.08 7.80 -15.58
N CYS A 173 0.14 6.91 -15.24
CA CYS A 173 -0.13 6.54 -13.86
C CYS A 173 1.07 5.84 -13.21
N LEU A 174 1.71 4.90 -13.91
CA LEU A 174 2.90 4.19 -13.41
C LEU A 174 4.10 5.14 -13.25
N LEU A 175 4.39 5.98 -14.25
CA LEU A 175 5.45 6.99 -14.16
C LEU A 175 5.21 7.99 -13.02
N GLY A 176 3.96 8.42 -12.84
CA GLY A 176 3.58 9.29 -11.73
C GLY A 176 3.66 8.62 -10.36
N THR A 177 3.65 7.28 -10.30
CA THR A 177 3.82 6.49 -9.08
C THR A 177 5.29 6.16 -8.79
N CYS A 178 6.19 6.28 -9.78
CA CYS A 178 7.62 5.99 -9.61
C CYS A 178 8.28 6.69 -8.40
N PRO A 179 7.95 7.95 -8.07
CA PRO A 179 8.53 8.63 -6.90
C PRO A 179 8.23 7.96 -5.55
N VAL A 180 7.32 6.98 -5.49
CA VAL A 180 7.03 6.20 -4.28
C VAL A 180 8.28 5.51 -3.69
N VAL A 181 9.28 5.22 -4.52
CA VAL A 181 10.57 4.65 -4.05
C VAL A 181 11.25 5.57 -3.04
N ALA A 182 11.09 6.89 -3.17
CA ALA A 182 11.65 7.87 -2.23
C ALA A 182 10.79 8.08 -0.97
N SER A 183 9.61 7.45 -0.90
CA SER A 183 8.71 7.48 0.26
C SER A 183 8.80 6.23 1.15
N VAL A 184 9.62 5.25 0.75
CA VAL A 184 10.01 4.06 1.52
C VAL A 184 11.35 4.35 2.18
#